data_AF-A0A423N8Q6-F1
#
_entry.id   AF-A0A423N8Q6-F1
#
_cell.length_a   1.000
_cell.length_b   1.000
_cell.length_c   1.000
_cell.angle_alpha   90.00
_cell.angle_beta   90.00
_cell.angle_gamma   90.00
#
_symmetry.space_group_name_H-M   'P 1'
#
loop_
_entity.id
_entity.type
_entity.pdbx_description
1 polymer ?
#
loop_
_entity_poly.entity_id
_entity_poly.type
_entity_poly.pdbx_seq_one_letter_code
_entity_poly.pdbx_strand_id
1 'polypeptide(L)' 'MKPIFVQLQCEPGKTYDVADAIYKTELVSELYSTSGEYDLLLKIYLPQEEDIGKFINQNIVNIPGIVRS' A
#
# COMPACT_ATOMS: atom_id res chain seq x y z
N MET A 1 0.73 -3.48 -18.49
CA MET A 1 0.81 -3.22 -17.04
C MET A 1 1.49 -4.41 -16.37
N LYS A 2 2.27 -4.19 -15.32
CA LYS A 2 2.92 -5.24 -14.51
C LYS A 2 2.30 -5.25 -13.10
N PRO A 3 1.95 -6.42 -12.53
CA PRO A 3 1.49 -6.49 -11.16
C PRO A 3 2.67 -6.33 -10.20
N ILE A 4 2.47 -5.54 -9.15
CA ILE A 4 3.37 -5.48 -8.00
C ILE A 4 2.60 -5.77 -6.72
N PHE A 5 3.32 -6.25 -5.72
CA PHE A 5 2.81 -6.49 -4.38
C PHE A 5 3.60 -5.67 -3.38
N VAL A 6 2.88 -5.01 -2.48
CA VAL A 6 3.46 -4.15 -1.45
C VAL A 6 2.95 -4.64 -0.11
N GLN A 7 3.83 -4.75 0.86
CA GLN A 7 3.48 -5.12 2.23
C GLN A 7 3.71 -3.92 3.14
N LEU A 8 2.69 -3.55 3.91
CA LEU A 8 2.76 -2.38 4.79
C LEU A 8 2.70 -2.79 6.25
N GLN A 9 3.50 -2.11 7.07
CA GLN A 9 3.33 -2.08 8.52
C GLN A 9 2.65 -0.77 8.90
N CYS A 10 1.64 -0.87 9.76
CA CYS A 10 0.87 0.26 10.26
C CYS A 10 1.22 0.53 11.72
N GLU A 11 0.96 1.75 12.18
CA GLU A 11 0.97 2.06 13.60
C GLU A 11 -0.11 1.22 14.34
N PRO A 12 0.13 0.83 15.61
CA PRO A 12 -0.84 0.06 16.37
C PRO A 12 -2.23 0.72 16.40
N GLY A 13 -3.25 -0.03 15.98
CA GLY A 13 -4.63 0.45 15.91
C GLY A 13 -4.97 1.33 14.70
N LYS A 14 -4.03 1.54 13.76
CA LYS A 14 -4.23 2.37 12.57
C LYS A 14 -4.48 1.61 11.27
N THR A 15 -4.41 0.28 11.29
CA THR A 15 -4.56 -0.56 10.10
C THR A 15 -5.83 -0.26 9.28
N TYR A 16 -6.98 -0.06 9.93
CA TYR A 16 -8.23 0.26 9.24
C TYR A 16 -8.26 1.68 8.68
N ASP A 17 -7.74 2.66 9.41
CA ASP A 17 -7.62 4.05 8.94
C ASP A 17 -6.73 4.12 7.68
N VAL A 18 -5.60 3.41 7.73
CA VAL A 18 -4.67 3.29 6.59
C VAL A 18 -5.33 2.57 5.41
N ALA A 19 -6.03 1.45 5.66
CA ALA A 19 -6.72 0.72 4.60
C ALA A 19 -7.79 1.57 3.90
N ASP A 20 -8.59 2.33 4.67
CA ASP A 20 -9.62 3.23 4.12
C ASP A 20 -8.98 4.40 3.33
N ALA A 21 -7.88 4.96 3.82
CA ALA A 21 -7.13 5.98 3.09
C ALA A 21 -6.56 5.46 1.78
N ILE A 22 -6.01 4.24 1.77
CA ILE A 22 -5.51 3.57 0.57
C ILE A 22 -6.64 3.31 -0.42
N TYR A 23 -7.78 2.81 0.04
CA TYR A 23 -8.93 2.53 -0.80
C TYR A 23 -9.40 3.78 -1.56
N LYS A 24 -9.41 4.95 -0.89
CA LYS A 24 -9.78 6.25 -1.48
C LYS A 24 -8.81 6.76 -2.55
N THR A 25 -7.60 6.21 -2.66
CA THR A 25 -6.67 6.59 -3.72
C THR A 25 -7.08 6.06 -5.09
N GLU A 26 -7.90 5.01 -5.13
CA GLU A 26 -8.28 4.28 -6.35
C GLU A 26 -7.08 3.70 -7.14
N LEU A 27 -5.87 3.74 -6.57
CA LEU A 27 -4.64 3.26 -7.21
C LEU A 27 -4.42 1.75 -7.05
N VAL A 28 -5.13 1.13 -6.10
CA VAL A 28 -4.90 -0.25 -5.67
C VAL A 28 -6.01 -1.15 -6.20
N SER A 29 -5.64 -2.23 -6.88
CA SER A 29 -6.63 -3.17 -7.44
C SER A 29 -7.17 -4.13 -6.39
N GLU A 30 -6.33 -4.54 -5.44
CA GLU A 30 -6.72 -5.45 -4.36
C GLU A 30 -5.98 -5.06 -3.07
N LEU A 31 -6.70 -5.10 -1.94
CA LEU A 31 -6.18 -4.78 -0.61
C LEU A 31 -6.65 -5.84 0.38
N TYR A 32 -5.71 -6.42 1.13
CA TYR A 32 -5.96 -7.48 2.10
C TYR A 32 -5.36 -7.11 3.44
N SER A 33 -6.09 -7.39 4.53
CA SER A 33 -5.51 -7.44 5.86
C SER A 33 -4.85 -8.79 6.07
N THR A 34 -3.64 -8.79 6.61
CA THR A 34 -2.85 -10.00 6.86
C THR A 34 -2.49 -10.10 8.33
N SER A 35 -2.55 -11.31 8.88
CA SER A 35 -1.92 -11.61 10.17
C SER A 35 -0.44 -11.95 9.94
N GLY A 36 0.47 -11.40 10.74
CA GLY A 36 1.90 -11.72 10.65
C GLY A 36 2.78 -10.48 10.86
N GLU A 37 3.92 -10.44 10.15
CA GLU A 37 4.86 -9.32 10.24
C GLU A 37 4.35 -8.02 9.59
N TYR A 38 3.39 -8.13 8.65
CA TYR A 38 2.80 -7.01 7.94
C TYR A 38 1.29 -7.01 8.13
N ASP A 39 0.73 -5.81 8.24
CA ASP A 39 -0.69 -5.60 8.53
C ASP A 39 -1.55 -5.62 7.26
N LEU A 40 -0.98 -5.14 6.14
CA LEU A 40 -1.67 -5.01 4.85
C LEU A 40 -0.82 -5.56 3.70
N LEU A 41 -1.49 -6.21 2.76
CA LEU A 41 -0.95 -6.62 1.46
C LEU A 41 -1.76 -5.95 0.34
N LEU A 42 -1.05 -5.30 -0.58
CA LEU A 42 -1.63 -4.56 -1.70
C LEU A 42 -1.19 -5.17 -3.01
N LYS A 43 -2.10 -5.13 -3.99
CA LYS A 43 -1.79 -5.41 -5.39
C LYS A 43 -2.06 -4.18 -6.24
N ILE A 44 -1.08 -3.79 -7.03
CA ILE A 44 -1.12 -2.60 -7.88
C ILE A 44 -0.69 -2.99 -9.29
N TYR A 45 -1.36 -2.44 -10.30
CA TYR A 45 -0.94 -2.57 -11.69
C TYR A 45 -0.22 -1.31 -12.14
N LEU A 46 1.09 -1.42 -12.36
CA LEU A 46 1.91 -0.31 -12.83
C LEU A 46 2.10 -0.35 -14.36
N PRO A 47 2.18 0.80 -15.03
CA PRO A 47 2.80 0.92 -16.34
C PRO A 47 4.19 0.27 -16.36
N GLN A 48 4.59 -0.27 -17.51
CA GLN A 48 5.81 -1.08 -17.60
C GLN A 48 7.07 -0.25 -17.33
N GLU A 49 7.07 1.00 -17.79
CA GLU A 49 8.16 1.97 -17.66
C GLU A 49 8.16 2.72 -16.33
N GLU A 50 7.11 2.57 -15.51
CA GLU A 50 7.05 3.25 -14.22
C GLU A 50 7.95 2.58 -13.19
N ASP A 51 8.69 3.42 -12.46
CA ASP A 51 9.57 3.01 -11.36
C ASP A 51 8.75 2.74 -10.09
N ILE A 52 8.98 1.57 -9.50
CA ILE A 52 8.21 1.10 -8.35
C ILE A 52 8.51 1.98 -7.13
N GLY A 53 9.77 2.26 -6.84
CA GLY A 53 10.17 3.01 -5.65
C GLY A 53 9.62 4.43 -5.67
N LYS A 54 9.69 5.10 -6.82
CA LYS A 54 9.11 6.44 -7.01
C LYS A 54 7.60 6.44 -6.82
N PHE A 55 6.90 5.49 -7.42
CA PHE A 55 5.44 5.39 -7.30
C PHE A 55 5.00 5.19 -5.84
N ILE A 56 5.66 4.27 -5.11
CA ILE A 56 5.35 3.98 -3.71
C ILE A 56 5.64 5.19 -2.81
N ASN A 57 6.78 5.85 -2.98
CA ASN A 57 7.11 7.05 -2.20
C ASN A 57 6.15 8.23 -2.44
N GLN A 58 5.67 8.41 -3.68
CA GLN A 58 4.78 9.52 -4.02
C GLN A 58 3.36 9.28 -3.56
N ASN A 59 2.86 8.04 -3.70
CA ASN A 59 1.43 7.76 -3.58
C ASN A 59 1.03 6.96 -2.33
N ILE A 60 1.94 6.16 -1.76
CA ILE A 60 1.62 5.24 -0.66
C ILE A 60 2.24 5.68 0.66
N VAL A 61 3.56 5.94 0.69
CA VAL A 61 4.31 6.23 1.94
C VAL A 61 3.77 7.45 2.71
N ASN A 62 3.17 8.41 2.01
CA ASN A 62 2.65 9.64 2.63
C ASN A 62 1.32 9.44 3.37
N ILE A 63 0.74 8.24 3.35
CA ILE A 63 -0.51 7.94 4.06
C ILE A 63 -0.22 7.88 5.56
N PRO A 64 -0.88 8.72 6.39
CA PRO A 64 -0.65 8.75 7.84
C PRO A 64 -0.89 7.38 8.48
N GLY A 65 0.02 6.96 9.36
CA GLY A 65 -0.05 5.69 10.07
C GLY A 65 0.69 4.54 9.40
N ILE A 66 1.30 4.73 8.22
CA ILE A 66 2.26 3.76 7.66
C ILE A 66 3.62 3.94 8.32
N VAL A 67 4.19 2.85 8.82
CA VAL A 67 5.51 2.78 9.45
C VAL A 67 6.56 2.24 8.46
N ARG A 68 6.17 1.30 7.60
CA ARG A 68 7.08 0.65 6.64
C ARG A 68 6.34 0.22 5.37
N SER A 69 7.03 0.31 4.23
CA SER A 69 6.57 -0.09 2.89
C SER A 69 7.65 -0.77 2.06
#